data_AF-A0AAJ0E570-F1
#
_entry.id   AF-A0AAJ0E570-F1
#
_cell.length_a   1.000
_cell.length_b   1.000
_cell.length_c   1.000
_cell.angle_alpha   90.00
_cell.angle_beta   90.00
_cell.angle_gamma   90.00
#
_symmetry.space_group_name_H-M   'P 1'
#
loop_
_entity.id
_entity.type
_entity.pdbx_description
1 polymer ?
#
loop_
_entity_poly.entity_id
_entity_poly.type
_entity_poly.pdbx_seq_one_letter_code
_entity_poly.pdbx_strand_id
1 'polypeptide(L)'
;MAVIDGLPEIKVSIRINGFEEDCIEYDDSDPPKSTSSRGSATHTTSKVIESQVDARFSIHYEIRNRRSWINGKNWLALVLHIDGQYVATYYRGPGQLVNQTIVSTIDSFGDRFSKPGKDIRRHFKFASIKTAEESNEQLSGNQSIVEHLGIIEVTVFRVELEGHKPRTPAQSRTESIRNVSEIAIKGKNISHSTSFTEGIEKKLSKMKRTFKSRDETQPIARFFFRYKSRGSLQIDGIIPRNPALSPSPEFSAPPPPQAVANLPLADIMRLAQERLDQLEPQVKREPGTSVKREADEETDSRPRKIYKVDADGTIDLSDD
;
A
#
# COMPACT_ATOMS: atom_id res chain seq x y z
N MET A 1 -12.20 2.84 -18.65
CA MET A 1 -11.03 3.69 -18.95
C MET A 1 -11.19 5.07 -18.36
N ALA A 2 -10.22 5.44 -17.53
CA ALA A 2 -10.04 6.78 -17.03
C ALA A 2 -9.69 7.71 -18.19
N VAL A 3 -10.38 8.83 -18.23
CA VAL A 3 -10.18 9.91 -19.19
C VAL A 3 -10.04 11.20 -18.38
N ILE A 4 -9.09 12.06 -18.75
CA ILE A 4 -8.93 13.35 -18.09
C ILE A 4 -9.70 14.41 -18.88
N ASP A 5 -10.50 15.20 -18.18
CA ASP A 5 -11.16 16.37 -18.77
C ASP A 5 -10.11 17.33 -19.34
N GLY A 6 -10.31 17.78 -20.59
CA GLY A 6 -9.34 18.57 -21.34
C GLY A 6 -8.26 17.75 -22.07
N LEU A 7 -8.20 16.43 -21.86
CA LEU A 7 -7.27 15.53 -22.56
C LEU A 7 -7.92 14.19 -23.00
N PRO A 8 -9.07 14.21 -23.72
CA PRO A 8 -9.80 13.00 -24.10
C PRO A 8 -9.04 12.09 -25.08
N GLU A 9 -7.93 12.55 -25.64
CA GLU A 9 -7.08 11.80 -26.56
C GLU A 9 -6.27 10.70 -25.90
N ILE A 10 -6.08 10.76 -24.58
CA ILE A 10 -5.33 9.75 -23.82
C ILE A 10 -6.28 9.12 -22.81
N LYS A 11 -6.43 7.81 -22.91
CA LYS A 11 -7.20 7.01 -21.96
C LYS A 11 -6.32 5.93 -21.37
N VAL A 12 -6.51 5.67 -20.09
CA VAL A 12 -5.80 4.60 -19.38
C VAL A 12 -6.81 3.83 -18.53
N SER A 13 -6.68 2.52 -18.46
CA SER A 13 -7.44 1.64 -17.58
C SER A 13 -6.54 0.55 -17.03
N ILE A 14 -7.04 -0.14 -16.01
CA ILE A 14 -6.42 -1.36 -15.49
C ILE A 14 -7.28 -2.54 -15.92
N ARG A 15 -6.63 -3.64 -16.29
CA ARG A 15 -7.27 -4.94 -16.54
C ARG A 15 -6.70 -5.97 -15.59
N ILE A 16 -7.56 -6.82 -15.04
CA ILE A 16 -7.20 -7.77 -13.98
C ILE A 16 -7.37 -9.19 -14.52
N ASN A 17 -6.57 -10.14 -14.03
CA ASN A 17 -6.62 -11.57 -14.38
C ASN A 17 -6.49 -11.90 -15.87
N GLY A 18 -5.89 -10.99 -16.66
CA GLY A 18 -5.72 -11.19 -18.10
C GLY A 18 -7.02 -11.06 -18.90
N PHE A 19 -8.11 -10.55 -18.29
CA PHE A 19 -9.33 -10.22 -19.01
C PHE A 19 -9.07 -9.12 -20.05
N GLU A 20 -9.84 -9.16 -21.14
CA GLU A 20 -9.81 -8.13 -22.18
C GLU A 20 -10.61 -6.89 -21.80
N GLU A 21 -11.53 -7.02 -20.85
CA GLU A 21 -12.34 -5.93 -20.34
C GLU A 21 -11.59 -5.13 -19.27
N ASP A 22 -11.85 -3.83 -19.26
CA ASP A 22 -11.33 -2.93 -18.23
C ASP A 22 -12.05 -3.19 -16.91
N CYS A 23 -11.33 -3.11 -15.79
CA CYS A 23 -11.98 -3.22 -14.48
C CYS A 23 -12.87 -2.01 -14.21
N ILE A 24 -13.79 -2.18 -13.25
CA ILE A 24 -14.65 -1.09 -12.79
C ILE A 24 -13.79 -0.06 -12.06
N GLU A 25 -13.93 1.20 -12.47
CA GLU A 25 -13.26 2.35 -11.91
C GLU A 25 -14.28 3.20 -11.14
N TYR A 26 -13.96 3.55 -9.90
CA TYR A 26 -14.75 4.41 -9.04
C TYR A 26 -14.08 5.78 -8.88
N ASP A 27 -14.85 6.80 -8.53
CA ASP A 27 -14.30 8.12 -8.25
C ASP A 27 -13.47 8.11 -6.96
N ASP A 28 -12.29 8.72 -7.02
CA ASP A 28 -11.40 8.85 -5.87
C ASP A 28 -11.66 10.18 -5.16
N SER A 29 -12.29 10.10 -3.99
CA SER A 29 -12.63 11.28 -3.17
C SER A 29 -11.42 11.90 -2.48
N ASP A 30 -10.28 11.20 -2.43
CA ASP A 30 -9.04 11.69 -1.82
C ASP A 30 -7.86 11.43 -2.77
N PRO A 31 -7.74 12.17 -3.88
CA PRO A 31 -6.69 11.96 -4.85
C PRO A 31 -5.30 12.18 -4.22
N PRO A 32 -4.25 11.44 -4.66
CA PRO A 32 -2.91 11.59 -4.12
C PRO A 32 -2.39 13.04 -4.22
N LYS A 33 -1.99 13.61 -3.08
CA LYS A 33 -1.47 15.00 -2.99
C LYS A 33 0.00 15.11 -3.39
N SER A 34 0.78 14.06 -3.15
CA SER A 34 2.21 14.00 -3.42
C SER A 34 2.49 13.42 -4.79
N THR A 35 3.42 14.03 -5.53
CA THR A 35 3.85 13.55 -6.86
C THR A 35 5.20 12.88 -6.72
N SER A 36 5.36 11.70 -7.32
CA SER A 36 6.51 10.81 -7.07
C SER A 36 7.88 11.32 -7.55
N SER A 37 8.02 12.51 -8.17
CA SER A 37 9.29 13.26 -8.33
C SER A 37 9.37 14.29 -9.49
N ARG A 38 8.36 14.45 -10.36
CA ARG A 38 8.54 15.21 -11.63
C ARG A 38 7.52 16.32 -11.90
N GLY A 39 7.47 17.32 -11.03
CA GLY A 39 6.66 18.54 -11.21
C GLY A 39 5.15 18.29 -11.31
N SER A 40 4.35 19.36 -11.50
CA SER A 40 2.90 19.24 -11.72
C SER A 40 2.59 18.86 -13.17
N ALA A 41 1.69 17.90 -13.37
CA ALA A 41 1.21 17.54 -14.70
C ALA A 41 0.12 18.54 -15.14
N THR A 42 0.02 18.81 -16.45
CA THR A 42 -1.04 19.70 -16.97
C THR A 42 -2.44 19.15 -16.69
N HIS A 43 -2.59 17.82 -16.73
CA HIS A 43 -3.85 17.13 -16.53
C HIS A 43 -3.63 15.95 -15.57
N THR A 44 -4.53 15.77 -14.61
CA THR A 44 -4.44 14.68 -13.63
C THR A 44 -5.83 14.09 -13.38
N THR A 45 -5.93 12.78 -13.28
CA THR A 45 -7.12 12.07 -12.76
C THR A 45 -6.70 11.00 -11.77
N SER A 46 -7.57 10.73 -10.79
CA SER A 46 -7.43 9.61 -9.87
C SER A 46 -8.70 8.77 -9.89
N LYS A 47 -8.54 7.45 -9.88
CA LYS A 47 -9.62 6.47 -9.82
C LYS A 47 -9.29 5.39 -8.80
N VAL A 48 -10.33 4.84 -8.19
CA VAL A 48 -10.21 3.68 -7.31
C VAL A 48 -10.62 2.43 -8.09
N ILE A 49 -9.90 1.33 -7.92
CA ILE A 49 -10.22 0.03 -8.52
C ILE A 49 -10.27 -1.06 -7.46
N GLU A 50 -11.11 -2.07 -7.69
CA GLU A 50 -11.08 -3.30 -6.90
C GLU A 50 -9.88 -4.16 -7.31
N SER A 51 -9.19 -4.71 -6.32
CA SER A 51 -8.05 -5.59 -6.52
C SER A 51 -8.05 -6.75 -5.55
N GLN A 52 -7.50 -7.87 -5.99
CA GLN A 52 -7.44 -9.12 -5.25
C GLN A 52 -5.98 -9.57 -5.13
N VAL A 53 -5.58 -10.03 -3.95
CA VAL A 53 -4.26 -10.65 -3.74
C VAL A 53 -4.08 -11.79 -4.72
N ASP A 54 -2.86 -11.89 -5.24
CA ASP A 54 -2.43 -12.83 -6.25
C ASP A 54 -2.99 -12.66 -7.66
N ALA A 55 -3.91 -11.72 -7.88
CA ALA A 55 -4.39 -11.40 -9.21
C ALA A 55 -3.30 -10.69 -10.03
N ARG A 56 -3.13 -11.12 -11.29
CA ARG A 56 -2.30 -10.39 -12.26
C ARG A 56 -3.05 -9.16 -12.75
N PHE A 57 -2.33 -8.12 -13.12
CA PHE A 57 -2.92 -6.95 -13.75
C PHE A 57 -2.09 -6.42 -14.91
N SER A 58 -2.72 -5.58 -15.70
CA SER A 58 -2.08 -4.89 -16.82
C SER A 58 -2.66 -3.49 -17.00
N ILE A 59 -1.85 -2.59 -17.52
CA ILE A 59 -2.24 -1.22 -17.86
C ILE A 59 -2.64 -1.20 -19.32
N HIS A 60 -3.92 -0.95 -19.58
CA HIS A 60 -4.44 -0.77 -20.93
C HIS A 60 -4.54 0.73 -21.24
N TYR A 61 -4.21 1.13 -22.46
CA TYR A 61 -4.27 2.52 -22.86
C TYR A 61 -4.63 2.69 -24.34
N GLU A 62 -5.27 3.82 -24.61
CA GLU A 62 -5.63 4.31 -25.94
C GLU A 62 -5.05 5.71 -26.10
N ILE A 63 -4.32 5.96 -27.19
CA ILE A 63 -3.78 7.28 -27.53
C ILE A 63 -4.24 7.63 -28.94
N ARG A 64 -5.08 8.67 -29.05
CA ARG A 64 -5.51 9.26 -30.32
C ARG A 64 -4.61 10.43 -30.69
N ASN A 65 -3.94 10.35 -31.82
CA ASN A 65 -2.96 11.35 -32.25
C ASN A 65 -3.59 12.60 -32.91
N ARG A 66 -4.71 13.12 -32.37
CA ARG A 66 -5.42 14.27 -32.96
C ARG A 66 -4.62 15.58 -32.91
N ARG A 67 -3.76 15.71 -31.90
CA ARG A 67 -2.89 16.89 -31.69
C ARG A 67 -1.50 16.73 -32.32
N SER A 68 -1.31 15.72 -33.17
CA SER A 68 -0.03 15.41 -33.85
C SER A 68 1.18 15.29 -32.91
N TRP A 69 0.96 14.85 -31.66
CA TRP A 69 2.03 14.61 -30.69
C TRP A 69 2.99 13.51 -31.11
N ILE A 70 2.51 12.58 -31.95
CA ILE A 70 3.30 11.50 -32.51
C ILE A 70 3.47 11.77 -34.00
N ASN A 71 4.63 12.30 -34.39
CA ASN A 71 4.96 12.58 -35.78
C ASN A 71 6.48 12.69 -35.97
N GLY A 72 7.03 11.90 -36.90
CA GLY A 72 8.47 11.82 -37.16
C GLY A 72 9.28 11.51 -35.90
N LYS A 73 10.02 12.49 -35.40
CA LYS A 73 10.83 12.39 -34.18
C LYS A 73 10.03 12.66 -32.90
N ASN A 74 8.81 13.19 -32.97
CA ASN A 74 7.95 13.40 -31.80
C ASN A 74 7.27 12.11 -31.38
N TRP A 75 7.46 11.74 -30.11
CA TRP A 75 7.01 10.50 -29.49
C TRP A 75 6.38 10.82 -28.14
N LEU A 76 5.62 9.87 -27.59
CA LEU A 76 5.16 9.91 -26.20
C LEU A 76 5.92 8.88 -25.36
N ALA A 77 6.19 9.22 -24.11
CA ALA A 77 6.72 8.29 -23.12
C ALA A 77 5.68 8.08 -22.01
N LEU A 78 5.33 6.82 -21.75
CA LEU A 78 4.51 6.41 -20.61
C LEU A 78 5.46 5.87 -19.54
N VAL A 79 5.60 6.62 -18.45
CA VAL A 79 6.40 6.27 -17.29
C VAL A 79 5.46 5.63 -16.26
N LEU A 80 5.79 4.42 -15.84
CA LEU A 80 5.02 3.64 -14.89
C LEU A 80 5.71 3.62 -13.53
N HIS A 81 5.02 4.11 -12.50
CA HIS A 81 5.36 3.86 -11.11
C HIS A 81 4.30 2.97 -10.47
N ILE A 82 4.73 2.04 -9.63
CA ILE A 82 3.85 1.18 -8.86
C ILE A 82 4.35 1.22 -7.43
N ASP A 83 3.47 1.52 -6.47
CA ASP A 83 3.83 1.68 -5.07
C ASP A 83 4.96 2.70 -4.85
N GLY A 84 4.99 3.75 -5.68
CA GLY A 84 6.02 4.78 -5.69
C GLY A 84 7.36 4.36 -6.33
N GLN A 85 7.53 3.09 -6.69
CA GLN A 85 8.73 2.61 -7.37
C GLN A 85 8.63 2.81 -8.87
N TYR A 86 9.68 3.37 -9.48
CA TYR A 86 9.81 3.39 -10.94
C TYR A 86 9.96 1.97 -11.47
N VAL A 87 9.05 1.56 -12.36
CA VAL A 87 9.04 0.22 -12.95
C VAL A 87 9.64 0.25 -14.36
N ALA A 88 9.09 1.10 -15.22
CA ALA A 88 9.52 1.14 -16.62
C ALA A 88 9.05 2.41 -17.33
N THR A 89 9.69 2.69 -18.47
CA THR A 89 9.26 3.69 -19.44
C THR A 89 8.97 3.02 -20.78
N TYR A 90 7.81 3.32 -21.35
CA TYR A 90 7.35 2.79 -22.63
C TYR A 90 7.18 3.92 -23.65
N TYR A 91 7.91 3.84 -24.76
CA TYR A 91 7.89 4.86 -25.81
C TYR A 91 6.90 4.50 -26.93
N ARG A 92 6.15 5.49 -27.40
CA ARG A 92 5.15 5.39 -28.46
C ARG A 92 5.44 6.38 -29.58
N GLY A 93 5.60 5.84 -30.77
CA GLY A 93 6.04 6.55 -31.95
C GLY A 93 5.20 6.23 -33.19
N PRO A 94 5.54 6.85 -34.33
CA PRO A 94 4.70 6.79 -35.54
C PRO A 94 4.44 5.36 -36.04
N GLY A 95 5.43 4.46 -35.94
CA GLY A 95 5.29 3.07 -36.39
C GLY A 95 4.31 2.20 -35.58
N GLN A 96 3.71 2.75 -34.52
CA GLN A 96 2.69 2.08 -33.71
C GLN A 96 1.28 2.64 -33.97
N LEU A 97 1.15 3.69 -34.78
CA LEU A 97 -0.14 4.26 -35.13
C LEU A 97 -0.85 3.40 -36.17
N VAL A 98 -2.08 3.02 -35.85
CA VAL A 98 -3.04 2.46 -36.81
C VAL A 98 -4.22 3.42 -36.85
N ASN A 99 -4.50 4.01 -38.01
CA ASN A 99 -5.56 5.02 -38.18
C ASN A 99 -5.50 6.14 -37.12
N GLN A 100 -4.31 6.75 -36.95
CA GLN A 100 -4.03 7.79 -35.96
C GLN A 100 -4.29 7.39 -34.49
N THR A 101 -4.36 6.10 -34.18
CA THR A 101 -4.63 5.60 -32.84
C THR A 101 -3.61 4.54 -32.44
N ILE A 102 -3.20 4.55 -31.18
CA ILE A 102 -2.43 3.48 -30.54
C ILE A 102 -3.31 2.87 -29.46
N VAL A 103 -3.54 1.56 -29.55
CA VAL A 103 -4.21 0.77 -28.51
C VAL A 103 -3.26 -0.33 -28.10
N SER A 104 -2.95 -0.45 -26.82
CA SER A 104 -2.06 -1.52 -26.36
C SER A 104 -2.13 -1.69 -24.84
N THR A 105 -1.57 -2.82 -24.39
CA THR A 105 -1.55 -3.23 -22.99
C THR A 105 -0.11 -3.45 -22.52
N ILE A 106 0.17 -3.06 -21.28
CA ILE A 106 1.43 -3.28 -20.57
C ILE A 106 1.14 -4.22 -19.39
N ASP A 107 1.58 -5.45 -19.49
CA ASP A 107 1.32 -6.53 -18.52
C ASP A 107 2.57 -6.94 -17.72
N SER A 108 3.70 -6.32 -18.03
CA SER A 108 5.02 -6.72 -17.54
C SER A 108 6.08 -5.70 -17.90
N PHE A 109 7.20 -5.78 -17.20
CA PHE A 109 8.43 -5.04 -17.53
C PHE A 109 9.60 -5.98 -17.76
N GLY A 110 10.64 -5.44 -18.40
CA GLY A 110 11.90 -6.14 -18.63
C GLY A 110 12.91 -5.80 -17.54
N ASP A 111 13.21 -6.77 -16.68
CA ASP A 111 14.25 -6.70 -15.67
C ASP A 111 15.60 -7.11 -16.28
N ARG A 112 16.47 -6.12 -16.41
CA ARG A 112 17.81 -6.27 -17.02
C ARG A 112 18.93 -6.26 -16.00
N PHE A 113 18.57 -6.10 -14.72
CA PHE A 113 19.53 -5.96 -13.63
C PHE A 113 19.71 -7.29 -12.90
N SER A 114 18.67 -8.14 -12.86
CA SER A 114 18.76 -9.45 -12.21
C SER A 114 19.80 -10.39 -12.83
N LYS A 115 20.00 -10.37 -14.16
CA LYS A 115 20.92 -11.27 -14.86
C LYS A 115 21.67 -10.54 -15.99
N PRO A 116 23.02 -10.43 -15.93
CA PRO A 116 23.80 -9.78 -16.99
C PRO A 116 23.53 -10.39 -18.37
N GLY A 117 23.30 -9.52 -19.37
CA GLY A 117 23.08 -9.93 -20.76
C GLY A 117 21.70 -10.55 -21.06
N LYS A 118 20.82 -10.66 -20.06
CA LYS A 118 19.45 -11.17 -20.21
C LYS A 118 18.43 -10.05 -19.93
N ASP A 119 17.24 -10.21 -20.51
CA ASP A 119 16.06 -9.41 -20.17
C ASP A 119 15.01 -10.36 -19.58
N ILE A 120 14.77 -10.30 -18.27
CA ILE A 120 13.78 -11.15 -17.59
C ILE A 120 12.45 -10.41 -17.63
N ARG A 121 11.49 -10.92 -18.40
CA ARG A 121 10.15 -10.33 -18.46
C ARG A 121 9.35 -10.74 -17.23
N ARG A 122 9.06 -9.79 -16.33
CA ARG A 122 8.28 -10.04 -15.11
C ARG A 122 6.90 -9.41 -15.19
N HIS A 123 5.85 -10.20 -14.95
CA HIS A 123 4.47 -9.75 -14.97
C HIS A 123 4.05 -9.13 -13.64
N PHE A 124 3.14 -8.17 -13.70
CA PHE A 124 2.60 -7.49 -12.52
C PHE A 124 1.57 -8.35 -11.80
N LYS A 125 1.60 -8.31 -10.48
CA LYS A 125 0.73 -9.10 -9.61
C LYS A 125 0.48 -8.36 -8.30
N PHE A 126 -0.75 -8.36 -7.80
CA PHE A 126 -1.04 -7.88 -6.43
C PHE A 126 -0.55 -8.89 -5.40
N ALA A 127 -0.05 -8.43 -4.26
CA ALA A 127 0.55 -9.28 -3.23
C ALA A 127 0.26 -8.77 -1.83
N SER A 128 0.18 -9.66 -0.85
CA SER A 128 0.08 -9.27 0.56
C SER A 128 1.26 -8.39 0.98
N ILE A 129 1.00 -7.39 1.83
CA ILE A 129 2.05 -6.53 2.38
C ILE A 129 2.96 -7.38 3.27
N LYS A 130 4.27 -7.32 3.04
CA LYS A 130 5.27 -7.88 3.95
C LYS A 130 5.69 -6.77 4.90
N THR A 131 5.27 -6.87 6.16
CA THR A 131 5.73 -5.97 7.21
C THR A 131 6.99 -6.52 7.86
N ALA A 132 7.89 -5.62 8.24
CA ALA A 132 9.04 -5.92 9.09
C ALA A 132 8.97 -5.06 10.36
N GLU A 133 9.34 -5.64 11.51
CA GLU A 133 9.44 -4.97 12.80
C GLU A 133 10.81 -4.26 12.91
N GLU A 134 10.89 -2.95 12.70
CA GLU A 134 12.18 -2.22 12.79
C GLU A 134 12.07 -0.78 13.35
N SER A 135 13.24 -0.24 13.73
CA SER A 135 13.47 0.89 14.64
C SER A 135 13.20 2.30 14.05
N ASN A 136 13.20 3.32 14.93
CA ASN A 136 12.70 4.68 14.67
C ASN A 136 13.39 5.43 13.50
N GLU A 137 14.62 5.11 13.11
CA GLU A 137 15.35 5.82 12.05
C GLU A 137 14.87 5.47 10.63
N GLN A 138 14.26 4.29 10.45
CA GLN A 138 13.66 3.87 9.17
C GLN A 138 12.29 4.50 8.90
N LEU A 139 11.70 5.20 9.88
CA LEU A 139 10.34 5.74 9.77
C LEU A 139 10.22 6.90 8.76
N SER A 140 11.24 7.77 8.67
CA SER A 140 11.23 8.94 7.77
C SER A 140 11.33 8.56 6.28
N GLY A 141 12.18 7.58 5.95
CA GLY A 141 12.25 7.00 4.60
C GLY A 141 10.97 6.26 4.21
N ASN A 142 10.34 5.59 5.17
CA ASN A 142 9.11 4.83 4.94
C ASN A 142 7.88 5.71 4.71
N GLN A 143 7.82 6.92 5.27
CA GLN A 143 6.65 7.80 5.16
C GLN A 143 6.31 8.13 3.69
N SER A 144 7.34 8.42 2.87
CA SER A 144 7.19 8.63 1.43
C SER A 144 6.74 7.38 0.67
N ILE A 145 7.21 6.20 1.10
CA ILE A 145 6.81 4.91 0.53
C ILE A 145 5.33 4.63 0.83
N VAL A 146 4.88 4.89 2.05
CA VAL A 146 3.49 4.64 2.46
C VAL A 146 2.51 5.59 1.77
N GLU A 147 2.91 6.81 1.42
CA GLU A 147 2.05 7.72 0.64
C GLU A 147 1.75 7.19 -0.77
N HIS A 148 2.71 6.49 -1.38
CA HIS A 148 2.57 5.97 -2.73
C HIS A 148 2.18 4.48 -2.78
N LEU A 149 2.19 3.78 -1.66
CA LEU A 149 1.74 2.39 -1.54
C LEU A 149 0.24 2.28 -1.84
N GLY A 150 -0.15 1.27 -2.61
CA GLY A 150 -1.54 1.10 -3.04
C GLY A 150 -1.88 1.86 -4.32
N ILE A 151 -0.89 2.41 -5.03
CA ILE A 151 -1.10 3.29 -6.19
C ILE A 151 -0.31 2.77 -7.40
N ILE A 152 -1.01 2.65 -8.53
CA ILE A 152 -0.41 2.54 -9.87
C ILE A 152 -0.48 3.92 -10.51
N GLU A 153 0.67 4.51 -10.81
CA GLU A 153 0.79 5.82 -11.46
C GLU A 153 1.30 5.66 -12.90
N VAL A 154 0.54 6.20 -13.84
CA VAL A 154 0.94 6.30 -15.25
C VAL A 154 1.12 7.77 -15.60
N THR A 155 2.35 8.17 -15.88
CA THR A 155 2.69 9.54 -16.27
C THR A 155 3.05 9.59 -17.76
N VAL A 156 2.48 10.56 -18.49
CA VAL A 156 2.75 10.73 -19.91
C VAL A 156 3.58 11.98 -20.17
N PHE A 157 4.65 11.84 -20.95
CA PHE A 157 5.54 12.92 -21.37
C PHE A 157 5.64 13.02 -22.88
N ARG A 158 5.88 14.24 -23.38
CA ARG A 158 6.36 14.45 -24.75
C ARG A 158 7.87 14.29 -24.80
N VAL A 159 8.34 13.51 -25.76
CA VAL A 159 9.76 13.25 -25.97
C VAL A 159 10.11 13.26 -27.45
N GLU A 160 11.38 13.49 -27.75
CA GLU A 160 11.92 13.43 -29.11
C GLU A 160 12.92 12.29 -29.25
N LEU A 161 12.78 11.49 -30.31
CA LEU A 161 13.74 10.46 -30.66
C LEU A 161 15.04 11.11 -31.18
N GLU A 162 16.14 10.89 -30.45
CA GLU A 162 17.46 11.35 -30.87
C GLU A 162 18.15 10.37 -31.82
N GLY A 163 17.87 9.07 -31.66
CA GLY A 163 18.43 8.03 -32.50
C GLY A 163 18.58 6.71 -31.78
N HIS A 164 19.61 5.96 -32.20
CA HIS A 164 19.92 4.63 -31.71
C HIS A 164 21.35 4.60 -31.17
N LYS A 165 21.53 4.01 -29.98
CA LYS A 165 22.86 3.78 -29.38
C LYS A 165 23.01 2.32 -28.97
N PRO A 166 24.22 1.74 -29.07
CA PRO A 166 24.49 0.43 -28.49
C PRO A 166 24.08 0.39 -27.01
N ARG A 167 23.54 -0.75 -26.59
CA ARG A 167 23.29 -0.99 -25.17
C ARG A 167 24.61 -1.33 -24.50
N THR A 168 24.98 -0.55 -23.49
CA THR A 168 26.00 -0.94 -22.53
C THR A 168 25.43 -2.05 -21.63
N PRO A 169 26.23 -3.06 -21.27
CA PRO A 169 25.84 -4.03 -20.25
C PRO A 169 25.45 -3.28 -18.97
N ALA A 170 24.26 -3.53 -18.45
CA ALA A 170 23.91 -3.06 -17.12
C ALA A 170 24.72 -3.89 -16.11
N GLN A 171 25.36 -3.22 -15.14
CA GLN A 171 25.83 -3.92 -13.95
C GLN A 171 24.62 -4.47 -13.21
N SER A 172 24.77 -5.66 -12.62
CA SER A 172 23.73 -6.21 -11.76
C SER A 172 23.40 -5.21 -10.66
N ARG A 173 22.13 -4.88 -10.52
CA ARG A 173 21.64 -4.05 -9.42
C ARG A 173 20.69 -4.94 -8.63
N THR A 174 21.08 -5.26 -7.41
CA THR A 174 20.19 -5.89 -6.43
C THR A 174 19.21 -4.81 -5.96
N GLU A 175 18.18 -4.51 -6.74
CA GLU A 175 17.06 -3.74 -6.21
C GLU A 175 16.25 -4.69 -5.33
N SER A 176 16.52 -4.65 -4.02
CA SER A 176 15.64 -5.28 -3.05
C SER A 176 14.26 -4.63 -3.16
N ILE A 177 13.23 -5.48 -3.25
CA ILE A 177 11.85 -5.07 -3.01
C ILE A 177 11.87 -4.40 -1.64
N ARG A 178 11.57 -3.09 -1.58
CA ARG A 178 11.61 -2.34 -0.33
C ARG A 178 10.52 -2.87 0.60
N ASN A 179 10.91 -3.36 1.77
CA ASN A 179 9.98 -3.73 2.83
C ASN A 179 9.40 -2.44 3.44
N VAL A 180 8.12 -2.47 3.83
CA VAL A 180 7.43 -1.34 4.47
C VAL A 180 7.24 -1.66 5.94
N SER A 181 7.53 -0.72 6.84
CA SER A 181 7.35 -0.95 8.29
C SER A 181 5.89 -1.05 8.68
N GLU A 182 5.58 -1.95 9.62
CA GLU A 182 4.22 -2.17 10.13
C GLU A 182 3.61 -0.90 10.75
N ILE A 183 4.44 -0.15 11.49
CA ILE A 183 4.06 1.08 12.17
C ILE A 183 3.55 2.14 11.17
N ALA A 184 4.14 2.21 9.98
CA ALA A 184 3.80 3.23 8.99
C ALA A 184 2.49 2.93 8.25
N ILE A 185 2.03 1.68 8.22
CA ILE A 185 0.76 1.26 7.60
C ILE A 185 -0.42 1.43 8.58
N LYS A 186 -0.14 1.44 9.89
CA LYS A 186 -1.16 1.51 10.93
C LYS A 186 -1.99 2.80 10.79
N GLY A 187 -3.31 2.64 10.63
CA GLY A 187 -4.25 3.75 10.43
C GLY A 187 -4.54 4.12 8.97
N LYS A 188 -3.84 3.51 7.99
CA LYS A 188 -4.20 3.65 6.57
C LYS A 188 -4.95 2.41 6.08
N ASN A 189 -6.00 2.61 5.28
CA ASN A 189 -6.76 1.52 4.66
C ASN A 189 -6.03 0.96 3.42
N ILE A 190 -4.86 0.35 3.62
CA ILE A 190 -4.06 -0.31 2.58
C ILE A 190 -4.16 -1.82 2.78
N SER A 191 -4.78 -2.51 1.81
CA SER A 191 -5.06 -3.94 1.94
C SER A 191 -3.97 -4.87 1.41
N HIS A 192 -3.19 -4.44 0.42
CA HIS A 192 -2.14 -5.24 -0.22
C HIS A 192 -1.16 -4.33 -0.99
N SER A 193 0.02 -4.85 -1.33
CA SER A 193 1.02 -4.20 -2.19
C SER A 193 1.04 -4.84 -3.58
N THR A 194 2.06 -4.56 -4.38
CA THR A 194 2.37 -5.30 -5.61
C THR A 194 3.62 -6.16 -5.48
N SER A 195 3.75 -7.11 -6.42
CA SER A 195 4.91 -7.96 -6.63
C SER A 195 5.06 -8.29 -8.11
N PHE A 196 6.13 -9.00 -8.44
CA PHE A 196 6.43 -9.42 -9.81
C PHE A 196 6.65 -10.93 -9.89
N THR A 197 6.25 -11.55 -11.00
CA THR A 197 6.53 -12.98 -11.24
C THR A 197 8.04 -13.23 -11.37
N GLU A 198 8.48 -14.48 -11.20
CA GLU A 198 9.87 -14.91 -11.44
C GLU A 198 10.38 -14.49 -12.83
N GLY A 199 9.49 -14.57 -13.83
CA GLY A 199 9.68 -14.00 -15.16
C GLY A 199 10.25 -14.97 -16.19
N ILE A 200 10.21 -14.56 -17.45
CA ILE A 200 10.67 -15.38 -18.59
C ILE A 200 11.91 -14.72 -19.20
N GLU A 201 12.99 -15.48 -19.33
CA GLU A 201 14.22 -14.98 -19.95
C GLU A 201 14.02 -14.70 -21.44
N LYS A 202 14.48 -13.52 -21.86
CA LYS A 202 14.58 -13.14 -23.26
C LYS A 202 15.99 -12.66 -23.59
N LYS A 203 16.38 -12.84 -24.85
CA LYS A 203 17.63 -12.27 -25.36
C LYS A 203 17.51 -10.75 -25.34
N LEU A 204 18.49 -10.09 -24.72
CA LEU A 204 18.54 -8.65 -24.69
C LEU A 204 18.85 -8.10 -26.08
N SER A 205 18.12 -7.07 -26.50
CA SER A 205 18.45 -6.34 -27.74
C SER A 205 19.78 -5.61 -27.59
N LYS A 206 20.63 -5.64 -28.62
CA LYS A 206 21.94 -4.97 -28.62
C LYS A 206 21.84 -3.44 -28.81
N MET A 207 20.70 -2.93 -29.27
CA MET A 207 20.50 -1.51 -29.57
C MET A 207 19.40 -0.94 -28.68
N LYS A 208 19.54 0.33 -28.25
CA LYS A 208 18.48 1.10 -27.60
C LYS A 208 18.18 2.37 -28.37
N ARG A 209 16.91 2.77 -28.38
CA ARG A 209 16.52 4.13 -28.76
C ARG A 209 16.90 5.09 -27.64
N THR A 210 17.32 6.29 -28.00
CA THR A 210 17.57 7.39 -27.07
C THR A 210 16.59 8.52 -27.31
N PHE A 211 16.15 9.13 -26.23
CA PHE A 211 15.13 10.17 -26.25
C PHE A 211 15.55 11.33 -25.38
N LYS A 212 15.21 12.55 -25.81
CA LYS A 212 15.30 13.75 -24.99
C LYS A 212 13.89 14.24 -24.64
N SER A 213 13.75 14.90 -23.49
CA SER A 213 12.49 15.56 -23.13
C SER A 213 12.28 16.79 -24.01
N ARG A 214 11.04 17.03 -24.41
CA ARG A 214 10.68 18.22 -25.18
C ARG A 214 10.31 19.41 -24.28
N ASP A 215 9.62 19.12 -23.17
CA ASP A 215 8.97 20.12 -22.32
C ASP A 215 9.66 20.20 -20.94
N GLU A 216 10.99 20.23 -20.88
CA GLU A 216 11.77 20.39 -19.63
C GLU A 216 11.33 19.45 -18.48
N THR A 217 10.93 18.22 -18.82
CA THR A 217 10.39 17.20 -17.91
C THR A 217 8.98 17.44 -17.37
N GLN A 218 8.21 18.41 -17.89
CA GLN A 218 6.80 18.57 -17.55
C GLN A 218 5.94 17.43 -18.13
N PRO A 219 5.16 16.71 -17.30
CA PRO A 219 4.20 15.73 -17.80
C PRO A 219 2.95 16.38 -18.38
N ILE A 220 2.42 15.81 -19.46
CA ILE A 220 1.15 16.26 -20.05
C ILE A 220 -0.07 15.69 -19.32
N ALA A 221 0.08 14.49 -18.73
CA ALA A 221 -0.97 13.74 -18.10
C ALA A 221 -0.44 12.85 -16.97
N ARG A 222 -1.22 12.73 -15.89
CA ARG A 222 -1.04 11.72 -14.85
C ARG A 222 -2.35 10.99 -14.57
N PHE A 223 -2.25 9.68 -14.48
CA PHE A 223 -3.34 8.80 -14.10
C PHE A 223 -2.92 8.06 -12.84
N PHE A 224 -3.71 8.19 -11.78
CA PHE A 224 -3.55 7.43 -10.54
C PHE A 224 -4.67 6.39 -10.46
N PHE A 225 -4.29 5.15 -10.19
CA PHE A 225 -5.21 4.07 -9.87
C PHE A 225 -4.89 3.58 -8.47
N ARG A 226 -5.73 3.97 -7.51
CA ARG A 226 -5.68 3.45 -6.15
C ARG A 226 -6.37 2.10 -6.11
N TYR A 227 -5.65 1.06 -5.77
CA TYR A 227 -6.20 -0.29 -5.76
C TYR A 227 -6.55 -0.71 -4.32
N LYS A 228 -7.74 -1.26 -4.13
CA LYS A 228 -8.26 -1.64 -2.81
C LYS A 228 -8.95 -2.99 -2.87
N SER A 229 -8.86 -3.75 -1.77
CA SER A 229 -9.69 -4.95 -1.60
C SER A 229 -11.17 -4.59 -1.58
N ARG A 230 -12.02 -5.54 -1.96
CA ARG A 230 -13.47 -5.40 -1.87
C ARG A 230 -13.95 -4.98 -0.47
N GLY A 231 -13.37 -5.58 0.57
CA GLY A 231 -13.69 -5.24 1.97
C GLY A 231 -13.33 -3.79 2.29
N SER A 232 -12.17 -3.31 1.84
CA SER A 232 -11.75 -1.91 1.98
C SER A 232 -12.71 -0.95 1.27
N LEU A 233 -13.14 -1.28 0.04
CA LEU A 233 -14.11 -0.47 -0.71
C LEU A 233 -15.48 -0.39 0.00
N GLN A 234 -15.90 -1.46 0.66
CA GLN A 234 -17.13 -1.52 1.46
C GLN A 234 -17.05 -0.70 2.76
N ILE A 235 -15.88 -0.71 3.40
CA ILE A 235 -15.63 0.09 4.60
C ILE A 235 -15.68 1.58 4.24
N ASP A 236 -15.01 1.96 3.15
CA ASP A 236 -14.96 3.33 2.62
C ASP A 236 -16.28 3.80 2.01
N GLY A 237 -17.27 2.92 1.87
CA GLY A 237 -18.58 3.26 1.30
C GLY A 237 -18.59 3.49 -0.21
N ILE A 238 -17.52 3.13 -0.92
CA ILE A 238 -17.43 3.22 -2.39
C ILE A 238 -18.35 2.18 -3.05
N ILE A 239 -18.47 1.00 -2.45
CA ILE A 239 -19.40 -0.05 -2.88
C ILE A 239 -20.32 -0.48 -1.74
N PRO A 240 -21.54 -0.98 -2.04
CA PRO A 240 -22.48 -1.43 -1.02
C PRO A 240 -21.89 -2.53 -0.12
N ARG A 241 -22.11 -2.40 1.19
CA ARG A 241 -21.82 -3.48 2.15
C ARG A 241 -22.76 -4.64 1.89
N ASN A 242 -22.23 -5.86 1.96
CA ASN A 242 -23.06 -7.04 1.81
C ASN A 242 -24.04 -7.11 3.01
N PRO A 243 -25.36 -7.02 2.81
CA PRO A 243 -26.32 -7.05 3.90
C PRO A 243 -26.23 -8.34 4.74
N ALA A 244 -25.75 -9.45 4.15
CA ALA A 244 -25.57 -10.73 4.84
C ALA A 244 -24.44 -10.76 5.89
N LEU A 245 -23.56 -9.76 5.92
CA LEU A 245 -22.51 -9.59 6.95
C LEU A 245 -22.77 -8.38 7.86
N SER A 246 -23.89 -7.68 7.66
CA SER A 246 -24.41 -6.81 8.69
C SER A 246 -24.92 -7.75 9.78
N PRO A 247 -24.51 -7.61 11.06
CA PRO A 247 -25.22 -8.34 12.10
C PRO A 247 -26.69 -7.99 11.92
N SER A 248 -27.54 -8.99 11.65
CA SER A 248 -28.98 -8.84 11.80
C SER A 248 -29.22 -8.09 13.11
N PRO A 249 -30.21 -7.19 13.19
CA PRO A 249 -30.70 -6.70 14.46
C PRO A 249 -31.46 -7.84 15.18
N GLU A 250 -30.76 -8.93 15.45
CA GLU A 250 -31.11 -10.04 16.32
C GLU A 250 -29.96 -10.28 17.30
N PHE A 251 -29.32 -9.19 17.74
CA PHE A 251 -28.81 -9.14 19.10
C PHE A 251 -29.73 -8.20 19.86
N SER A 252 -30.89 -8.74 20.26
CA SER A 252 -31.43 -8.36 21.56
C SER A 252 -30.27 -8.46 22.54
N ALA A 253 -29.89 -7.32 23.12
CA ALA A 253 -28.92 -7.26 24.19
C ALA A 253 -29.21 -8.42 25.17
N PRO A 254 -28.19 -9.16 25.66
CA PRO A 254 -28.41 -9.96 26.84
C PRO A 254 -29.02 -9.02 27.89
N PRO A 255 -30.07 -9.43 28.62
CA PRO A 255 -30.58 -8.61 29.69
C PRO A 255 -29.40 -8.23 30.60
N PRO A 256 -29.36 -6.98 31.11
CA PRO A 256 -28.26 -6.55 31.95
C PRO A 256 -28.07 -7.58 33.07
N PRO A 257 -26.82 -7.91 33.45
CA PRO A 257 -26.57 -8.87 34.51
C PRO A 257 -27.42 -8.45 35.71
N GLN A 258 -28.31 -9.35 36.14
CA GLN A 258 -29.13 -9.11 37.33
C GLN A 258 -28.15 -8.73 38.45
N ALA A 259 -28.22 -7.47 38.86
CA ALA A 259 -27.41 -6.99 39.95
C ALA A 259 -27.70 -7.90 41.15
N VAL A 260 -26.65 -8.49 41.73
CA VAL A 260 -26.68 -9.28 42.97
C VAL A 260 -27.41 -8.59 44.13
N ALA A 261 -27.71 -7.30 44.00
CA ALA A 261 -28.53 -6.51 44.91
C ALA A 261 -29.99 -7.01 45.07
N ASN A 262 -30.53 -7.80 44.15
CA ASN A 262 -31.92 -8.29 44.20
C ASN A 262 -32.07 -9.76 44.60
N LEU A 263 -30.99 -10.44 44.99
CA LEU A 263 -31.05 -11.82 45.47
C LEU A 263 -31.37 -11.85 46.98
N PRO A 264 -32.23 -12.78 47.45
CA PRO A 264 -32.41 -13.01 48.88
C PRO A 264 -31.04 -13.33 49.52
N LEU A 265 -30.82 -12.86 50.75
CA LEU A 265 -29.56 -13.06 51.48
C LEU A 265 -29.12 -14.54 51.52
N ALA A 266 -30.08 -15.46 51.58
CA ALA A 266 -29.84 -16.90 51.54
C ALA A 266 -29.17 -17.37 50.23
N ASP A 267 -29.56 -16.80 49.09
CA ASP A 267 -28.98 -17.16 47.78
C ASP A 267 -27.59 -16.55 47.60
N ILE A 268 -27.36 -15.35 48.16
CA ILE A 268 -26.04 -14.71 48.20
C ILE A 268 -25.07 -15.56 49.05
N MET A 269 -25.50 -16.02 50.22
CA MET A 269 -24.68 -16.88 51.08
C MET A 269 -24.39 -18.24 50.42
N ARG A 270 -25.36 -18.83 49.74
CA ARG A 270 -25.17 -20.08 48.99
C ARG A 270 -24.14 -19.92 47.87
N LEU A 271 -24.23 -18.84 47.08
CA LEU A 271 -23.29 -18.54 45.99
C LEU A 271 -21.87 -18.22 46.53
N ALA A 272 -21.77 -17.53 47.66
CA ALA A 272 -20.48 -17.25 48.30
C ALA A 272 -19.80 -18.55 48.80
N GLN A 273 -20.58 -19.46 49.39
CA GLN A 273 -20.07 -20.76 49.82
C GLN A 273 -19.62 -21.62 48.64
N GLU A 274 -20.42 -21.68 47.56
CA GLU A 274 -20.08 -22.43 46.36
C GLU A 274 -18.80 -21.92 45.68
N ARG A 275 -18.53 -20.60 45.75
CA ARG A 275 -17.26 -20.01 45.29
C ARG A 275 -16.08 -20.31 46.20
N LEU A 276 -16.30 -20.37 47.51
CA LEU A 276 -15.27 -20.73 48.48
C LEU A 276 -14.83 -22.19 48.29
N ASP A 277 -15.79 -23.10 48.11
CA ASP A 277 -15.54 -24.53 47.90
C ASP A 277 -14.82 -24.81 46.55
N GLN A 278 -15.04 -23.97 45.53
CA GLN A 278 -14.31 -24.04 44.26
C GLN A 278 -12.83 -23.62 44.36
N LEU A 279 -12.45 -22.88 45.41
CA LEU A 279 -11.07 -22.41 45.60
C LEU A 279 -10.24 -23.37 46.47
N GLU A 280 -10.86 -24.25 47.25
CA GLU A 280 -10.16 -25.18 48.15
C GLU A 280 -9.37 -26.35 47.51
N PRO A 281 -9.54 -26.77 46.23
CA PRO A 281 -8.74 -27.90 45.71
C PRO A 281 -7.33 -27.52 45.18
N GLN A 282 -6.92 -26.24 45.19
CA GLN A 282 -5.65 -25.80 44.58
C GLN A 282 -4.52 -25.48 45.57
N VAL A 283 -4.58 -25.93 46.83
CA VAL A 283 -3.43 -25.89 47.75
C VAL A 283 -2.75 -27.26 47.81
N LYS A 284 -2.07 -27.64 46.72
CA LYS A 284 -1.04 -28.69 46.77
C LYS A 284 0.26 -28.06 47.28
N ARG A 285 0.61 -28.47 48.50
CA ARG A 285 1.93 -28.30 49.11
C ARG A 285 2.99 -28.99 48.24
N GLU A 286 4.04 -28.28 47.86
CA GLU A 286 5.35 -28.88 47.59
C GLU A 286 6.35 -28.49 48.69
N PRO A 287 7.26 -29.39 49.12
CA PRO A 287 8.09 -29.19 50.29
C PRO A 287 9.50 -28.66 49.95
N GLY A 288 10.02 -27.82 50.86
CA GLY A 288 11.45 -27.61 51.07
C GLY A 288 12.02 -26.30 50.51
N THR A 289 12.36 -25.35 51.38
CA THR A 289 13.70 -25.24 51.99
C THR A 289 13.80 -23.92 52.79
N SER A 290 13.90 -24.10 54.12
CA SER A 290 14.43 -23.22 55.17
C SER A 290 14.36 -21.68 55.06
N VAL A 291 13.67 -21.12 56.06
CA VAL A 291 13.96 -19.82 56.67
C VAL A 291 15.45 -19.71 57.05
N LYS A 292 16.11 -18.61 56.65
CA LYS A 292 17.21 -17.99 57.40
C LYS A 292 17.11 -16.48 57.27
N ARG A 293 16.84 -15.83 58.41
CA ARG A 293 17.13 -14.41 58.63
C ARG A 293 18.64 -14.23 58.63
N GLU A 294 19.13 -13.15 58.03
CA GLU A 294 20.04 -12.20 58.68
C GLU A 294 20.15 -10.93 57.81
N ALA A 295 20.33 -9.82 58.52
CA ALA A 295 20.42 -8.47 57.99
C ALA A 295 21.78 -8.23 57.33
N ASP A 296 21.81 -7.39 56.29
CA ASP A 296 22.89 -6.42 56.16
C ASP A 296 22.42 -5.20 55.35
N GLU A 297 22.78 -4.03 55.88
CA GLU A 297 22.63 -2.72 55.26
C GLU A 297 23.57 -2.64 54.05
N GLU A 298 23.08 -2.21 52.88
CA GLU A 298 23.76 -1.12 52.18
C GLU A 298 22.89 -0.53 51.07
N THR A 299 22.84 0.78 51.14
CA THR A 299 22.28 1.77 50.22
C THR A 299 22.66 1.55 48.75
N ASP A 300 21.66 1.53 47.87
CA ASP A 300 21.83 2.27 46.61
C ASP A 300 20.53 3.00 46.22
N SER A 301 20.68 4.30 46.07
CA SER A 301 19.63 5.30 46.10
C SER A 301 19.13 5.59 44.69
N ARG A 302 17.93 5.11 44.34
CA ARG A 302 17.14 5.70 43.25
C ARG A 302 15.77 6.13 43.79
N PRO A 303 15.50 7.44 43.93
CA PRO A 303 14.19 7.89 44.40
C PRO A 303 13.13 7.53 43.34
N ARG A 304 12.13 6.74 43.74
CA ARG A 304 10.89 6.61 42.97
C ARG A 304 10.17 7.95 43.04
N LYS A 305 9.88 8.58 41.89
CA LYS A 305 9.04 9.79 41.82
C LYS A 305 7.66 9.45 42.39
N ILE A 306 7.40 9.92 43.61
CA ILE A 306 6.09 9.92 44.23
C ILE A 306 5.44 11.25 43.85
N TYR A 307 4.40 11.21 43.02
CA TYR A 307 3.60 12.39 42.73
C TYR A 307 2.67 12.63 43.93
N LYS A 308 2.75 13.83 44.52
CA LYS A 308 1.79 14.28 45.52
C LYS A 308 0.54 14.77 44.78
N VAL A 309 -0.61 14.24 45.17
CA VAL A 309 -1.92 14.66 44.70
C VAL A 309 -2.57 15.40 45.86
N ASP A 310 -2.94 16.65 45.66
CA ASP A 310 -3.66 17.42 46.68
C ASP A 310 -5.13 16.98 46.75
N ALA A 311 -5.82 17.34 47.83
CA ALA A 311 -7.16 16.83 48.17
C ALA A 311 -8.25 17.05 47.10
N ASP A 312 -8.01 17.96 46.13
CA ASP A 312 -8.91 18.24 45.01
C ASP A 312 -8.48 17.55 43.69
N GLY A 313 -7.53 16.61 43.74
CA GLY A 313 -7.20 15.71 42.62
C GLY A 313 -6.40 16.32 41.48
N THR A 314 -5.82 17.52 41.66
CA THR A 314 -4.99 18.16 40.63
C THR A 314 -3.52 17.80 40.83
N ILE A 315 -2.84 17.38 39.75
CA ILE A 315 -1.41 17.05 39.73
C ILE A 315 -0.67 18.26 39.15
N ASP A 316 0.15 18.91 39.97
CA ASP A 316 1.02 20.00 39.53
C ASP A 316 2.25 19.43 38.79
N LEU A 317 2.59 20.03 37.64
CA LEU A 317 3.64 19.57 36.73
C LEU A 317 4.69 20.64 36.41
N SER A 318 4.79 21.72 37.20
CA SER A 318 5.94 22.62 37.09
C SER A 318 7.09 22.15 37.97
N ASP A 319 8.11 21.54 37.37
CA ASP A 319 9.49 21.57 37.85
C ASP A 319 10.44 21.44 36.65
N ASP A 320 11.40 22.37 36.58
CA ASP A 320 12.49 22.53 35.59
C ASP A 320 13.47 21.34 35.52
#